data_AF-A0A4P7X0P4-F1
#
_entry.id   AF-A0A4P7X0P4-F1
#
_cell.length_a   1.000
_cell.length_b   1.000
_cell.length_c   1.000
_cell.angle_alpha   90.00
_cell.angle_beta   90.00
_cell.angle_gamma   90.00
#
_symmetry.space_group_name_H-M   'P 1'
#
loop_
_entity.id
_entity.type
_entity.pdbx_description
1 polymer ?
#
loop_
_entity_poly.entity_id
_entity_poly.type
_entity_poly.pdbx_seq_one_letter_code
_entity_poly.pdbx_strand_id
1 'polypeptide(L)'
;MENKETEEGRIYSVVAYLTIIGSIISIIMNQNKKNNFVAFHCRQGLGLCLSYMLIGYFFFIAGGGHVDPEVVVTEISFFQSDMVYFPFWIFFGILFLYGIIGAATGKKNIAPIIGPLFQKLFKGLGN
;
A
#
# COMPACT_ATOMS: atom_id res chain seq x y z
N MET A 1 4.28 -17.26 21.13
CA MET A 1 3.12 -16.74 21.90
C MET A 1 2.90 -15.32 21.45
N GLU A 2 1.71 -15.01 20.93
CA GLU A 2 1.36 -13.65 20.51
C GLU A 2 1.17 -12.78 21.76
N ASN A 3 1.68 -11.55 21.75
CA ASN A 3 1.51 -10.66 22.90
C ASN A 3 0.14 -9.95 22.81
N LYS A 4 -0.38 -9.53 23.97
CA LYS A 4 -1.70 -8.86 24.09
C LYS A 4 -1.86 -7.67 23.12
N GLU A 5 -0.79 -6.91 22.90
CA GLU A 5 -0.78 -5.79 21.95
C GLU A 5 -1.08 -6.25 20.51
N THR A 6 -0.48 -7.35 20.06
CA THR A 6 -0.69 -7.87 18.71
C THR A 6 -2.11 -8.40 18.53
N GLU A 7 -2.63 -9.10 19.54
CA GLU A 7 -4.00 -9.63 19.53
C GLU A 7 -5.06 -8.51 19.41
N GLU A 8 -4.94 -7.47 20.23
CA GLU A 8 -5.86 -6.32 20.21
C GLU A 8 -5.79 -5.50 18.92
N GLY A 9 -4.63 -5.51 18.24
CA GLY A 9 -4.33 -4.73 17.05
C GLY A 9 -4.57 -5.48 15.73
N ARG A 10 -4.83 -6.78 15.75
CA ARG A 10 -4.80 -7.64 14.55
C ARG A 10 -5.76 -7.18 13.46
N ILE A 11 -7.02 -6.95 13.81
CA ILE A 11 -8.06 -6.55 12.86
C ILE A 11 -7.69 -5.22 12.18
N TYR A 12 -7.31 -4.21 12.94
CA TYR A 12 -6.94 -2.91 12.38
C TYR A 12 -5.68 -2.99 11.51
N SER A 13 -4.73 -3.85 11.88
CA SER A 13 -3.53 -4.10 11.10
C SER A 13 -3.83 -4.71 9.72
N VAL A 14 -4.83 -5.60 9.62
CA VAL A 14 -5.30 -6.14 8.33
C VAL A 14 -6.05 -5.07 7.53
N VAL A 15 -6.96 -4.34 8.19
CA VAL A 15 -7.75 -3.26 7.56
C VAL A 15 -6.87 -2.20 6.90
N ALA A 16 -5.67 -1.94 7.44
CA ALA A 16 -4.71 -0.98 6.89
C ALA A 16 -4.32 -1.22 5.42
N TYR A 17 -4.53 -2.43 4.88
CA TYR A 17 -4.11 -2.83 3.53
C TYR A 17 -5.26 -2.94 2.52
N LEU A 18 -6.53 -2.83 2.93
CA LEU A 18 -7.67 -3.14 2.04
C LEU A 18 -7.81 -2.13 0.90
N THR A 19 -7.73 -0.85 1.22
CA THR A 19 -7.76 0.28 0.29
C THR A 19 -7.15 1.49 1.01
N ILE A 20 -6.99 2.60 0.30
CA ILE A 20 -6.64 3.88 0.93
C ILE A 20 -7.62 4.26 2.06
N ILE A 21 -8.90 3.92 1.91
CA ILE A 21 -9.93 4.14 2.93
C ILE A 21 -9.66 3.25 4.15
N GLY A 22 -9.33 1.98 3.93
CA GLY A 22 -8.93 1.06 5.00
C GLY A 22 -7.70 1.54 5.77
N SER A 23 -6.68 2.06 5.07
CA SER A 23 -5.50 2.67 5.69
C SER A 23 -5.87 3.85 6.59
N ILE A 24 -6.75 4.76 6.14
CA ILE A 24 -7.21 5.91 6.91
C ILE A 24 -8.00 5.46 8.15
N ILE A 25 -8.93 4.52 7.99
CA ILE A 25 -9.70 3.96 9.11
C ILE A 25 -8.76 3.38 10.16
N SER A 26 -7.79 2.57 9.75
CA SER A 26 -6.84 1.95 10.68
C SER A 26 -6.02 2.99 11.46
N ILE A 27 -5.58 4.07 10.78
CA ILE A 27 -4.87 5.18 11.43
C ILE A 27 -5.73 5.84 12.49
N ILE A 28 -6.98 6.20 12.16
CA ILE A 28 -7.91 6.85 13.09
C ILE A 28 -8.17 5.95 14.30
N MET A 29 -8.43 4.66 14.06
CA MET A 29 -8.69 3.70 15.13
C MET A 29 -7.49 3.52 16.07
N ASN A 30 -6.28 3.77 15.59
CA ASN A 30 -5.08 3.68 16.41
C ASN A 30 -4.71 4.95 17.17
N GLN A 31 -5.30 6.11 16.87
CA GLN A 31 -4.95 7.37 17.56
C GLN A 31 -5.19 7.32 19.06
N ASN A 32 -6.25 6.62 19.49
CA ASN A 32 -6.59 6.47 20.90
C ASN A 32 -5.81 5.35 21.59
N LYS A 33 -5.62 4.21 20.89
CA LYS A 33 -4.99 3.02 21.47
C LYS A 33 -3.46 3.05 21.42
N LYS A 34 -2.89 3.79 20.47
CA LYS A 34 -1.44 3.94 20.27
C LYS A 34 -0.69 2.62 20.20
N ASN A 35 -1.30 1.65 19.53
CA ASN A 35 -0.75 0.30 19.41
C ASN A 35 0.39 0.30 18.37
N ASN A 36 1.59 -0.13 18.76
CA ASN A 36 2.77 -0.06 17.89
C ASN A 36 2.72 -1.10 16.77
N PHE A 37 1.99 -2.21 16.97
CA PHE A 37 1.73 -3.20 15.93
C PHE A 37 0.84 -2.61 14.83
N VAL A 38 -0.28 -1.99 15.22
CA VAL A 38 -1.17 -1.29 14.28
C VAL A 38 -0.44 -0.16 13.58
N ALA A 39 0.31 0.68 14.32
CA ALA A 39 1.04 1.81 13.74
C ALA A 39 2.03 1.37 12.64
N PHE A 40 2.72 0.24 12.83
CA PHE A 40 3.59 -0.34 11.81
C PHE A 40 2.82 -0.68 10.52
N HIS A 41 1.70 -1.39 10.65
CA HIS A 41 0.88 -1.81 9.51
C HIS A 41 0.14 -0.63 8.86
N CYS A 42 -0.25 0.39 9.62
CA CYS A 42 -0.80 1.65 9.11
C CYS A 42 0.18 2.35 8.17
N ARG A 43 1.44 2.53 8.59
CA ARG A 43 2.47 3.19 7.76
C ARG A 43 2.74 2.43 6.48
N GLN A 44 2.85 1.10 6.58
CA GLN A 44 3.13 0.26 5.41
C GLN A 44 1.93 0.15 4.46
N GLY A 45 0.73 -0.08 5.00
CA GLY A 45 -0.51 -0.16 4.22
C GLY A 45 -0.80 1.15 3.49
N LEU A 46 -0.71 2.28 4.18
CA LEU A 46 -0.86 3.60 3.57
C LEU A 46 0.18 3.83 2.46
N GLY A 47 1.44 3.50 2.71
CA GLY A 47 2.52 3.65 1.73
C GLY A 47 2.31 2.80 0.47
N LEU A 48 1.86 1.56 0.64
CA LEU A 48 1.52 0.68 -0.49
C LEU A 48 0.32 1.23 -1.27
N CYS A 49 -0.76 1.65 -0.61
CA CYS A 49 -1.93 2.23 -1.27
C CYS A 49 -1.60 3.51 -2.04
N LEU A 50 -0.84 4.43 -1.44
CA LEU A 50 -0.44 5.67 -2.11
C LEU A 50 0.49 5.40 -3.29
N SER A 51 1.47 4.50 -3.15
CA SER A 51 2.38 4.17 -4.24
C SER A 51 1.64 3.48 -5.39
N TYR A 52 0.74 2.54 -5.09
CA TYR A 52 -0.15 1.89 -6.05
C TYR A 52 -0.99 2.92 -6.82
N MET A 53 -1.62 3.87 -6.12
CA MET A 53 -2.45 4.90 -6.74
C MET A 53 -1.62 5.88 -7.58
N LEU A 54 -0.49 6.36 -7.07
CA LEU A 54 0.35 7.33 -7.78
C LEU A 54 0.95 6.76 -9.06
N ILE A 55 1.50 5.55 -8.98
CA ILE A 55 2.12 4.89 -10.14
C ILE A 55 1.04 4.38 -11.10
N GLY A 56 -0.06 3.82 -10.60
CA GLY A 56 -1.18 3.39 -11.43
C GLY A 56 -1.83 4.56 -12.16
N TYR A 57 -2.02 5.70 -11.48
CA TYR A 57 -2.47 6.92 -12.12
C TYR A 57 -1.46 7.40 -13.17
N PHE A 58 -0.15 7.40 -12.87
CA PHE A 58 0.89 7.73 -13.85
C PHE A 58 0.78 6.87 -15.12
N PHE A 59 0.63 5.54 -15.01
CA PHE A 59 0.42 4.68 -16.18
C PHE A 59 -0.86 5.00 -16.95
N PHE A 60 -1.93 5.35 -16.24
CA PHE A 60 -3.19 5.75 -16.88
C PHE A 60 -3.02 7.03 -17.72
N ILE A 61 -2.46 8.11 -17.15
CA ILE A 61 -2.24 9.37 -17.89
C ILE A 61 -1.15 9.25 -18.96
N ALA A 62 0.00 8.65 -18.62
CA ALA A 62 1.12 8.45 -19.55
C ALA A 62 0.73 7.55 -20.73
N GLY A 63 -0.13 6.56 -20.47
CA GLY A 63 -0.67 5.67 -21.49
C GLY A 63 -1.72 6.28 -22.42
N GLY A 64 -2.10 7.55 -22.24
CA GLY A 64 -3.11 8.19 -23.10
C GLY A 64 -4.54 8.15 -22.54
N GLY A 65 -4.71 7.99 -21.24
CA GLY A 65 -6.01 7.87 -20.57
C GLY A 65 -7.02 9.00 -20.80
N HIS A 66 -6.63 10.13 -21.40
CA HIS A 66 -7.53 11.23 -21.76
C HIS A 66 -7.01 12.11 -22.91
N VAL A 67 -6.77 11.58 -24.11
CA VAL A 67 -6.77 12.44 -25.33
C VAL A 67 -7.23 11.59 -26.51
N ASP A 68 -8.07 12.18 -27.36
CA ASP A 68 -8.62 11.56 -28.56
C ASP A 68 -7.57 10.73 -29.34
N PRO A 69 -7.91 9.50 -29.77
CA PRO A 69 -6.96 8.54 -30.33
C PRO A 69 -6.32 8.95 -31.67
N GLU A 70 -6.62 10.14 -32.19
CA GLU A 70 -6.21 10.60 -33.51
C GLU A 70 -4.93 11.48 -33.50
N VAL A 71 -4.50 12.03 -32.35
CA VAL A 71 -3.44 13.07 -32.36
C VAL A 71 -2.23 12.83 -31.44
N VAL A 72 -2.20 11.81 -30.57
CA VAL A 72 -1.05 11.60 -29.67
C VAL A 72 -0.53 10.16 -29.70
N VAL A 73 0.17 9.79 -30.77
CA VAL A 73 1.16 8.70 -30.71
C VAL A 73 2.46 9.28 -30.18
N THR A 74 2.61 9.28 -28.85
CA THR A 74 3.91 9.52 -28.22
C THR A 74 4.54 8.18 -27.82
N GLU A 75 5.87 8.16 -27.74
CA GLU A 75 6.71 7.02 -27.32
C GLU A 75 6.36 6.45 -25.92
N ILE A 76 5.41 7.09 -25.23
CA ILE A 76 4.89 6.82 -23.89
C ILE A 76 3.87 5.65 -23.88
N SER A 77 3.44 5.17 -25.06
CA SER A 77 2.60 3.97 -25.22
C SER A 77 3.24 2.68 -24.65
N PHE A 78 4.57 2.66 -24.45
CA PHE A 78 5.28 1.55 -23.79
C PHE A 78 4.70 1.22 -22.41
N PHE A 79 4.22 2.22 -21.67
CA PHE A 79 3.68 2.01 -20.32
C PHE A 79 2.31 1.31 -20.31
N GLN A 80 1.62 1.22 -21.46
CA GLN A 80 0.42 0.38 -21.62
C GLN A 80 0.72 -1.01 -22.16
N SER A 81 1.98 -1.32 -22.48
CA SER A 81 2.34 -2.69 -22.84
C SER A 81 1.96 -3.62 -21.70
N ASP A 82 1.31 -4.74 -22.03
CA ASP A 82 0.99 -5.82 -21.11
C ASP A 82 2.22 -6.27 -20.30
N MET A 83 3.41 -6.17 -20.91
CA MET A 83 4.71 -6.51 -20.30
C MET A 83 5.13 -5.55 -19.17
N VAL A 84 4.49 -4.40 -19.03
CA VAL A 84 4.76 -3.40 -17.99
C VAL A 84 3.56 -3.31 -17.05
N TYR A 85 2.36 -3.22 -17.61
CA TYR A 85 1.12 -3.01 -16.85
C TYR A 85 0.78 -4.20 -15.95
N PHE A 86 0.80 -5.44 -16.45
CA PHE A 86 0.47 -6.61 -15.63
C PHE A 86 1.51 -6.91 -14.54
N PRO A 87 2.83 -6.88 -14.83
CA PRO A 87 3.84 -7.07 -13.78
C PRO A 87 3.73 -6.05 -12.66
N PHE A 88 3.36 -4.80 -12.94
CA PHE A 88 3.11 -3.80 -11.91
C PHE A 88 1.99 -4.21 -10.95
N TRP A 89 0.82 -4.61 -11.47
CA TRP A 89 -0.30 -5.04 -10.62
C TRP A 89 0.03 -6.30 -9.83
N ILE A 90 0.69 -7.28 -10.45
CA ILE A 90 1.12 -8.51 -9.79
C ILE A 90 2.12 -8.19 -8.68
N PHE A 91 3.11 -7.33 -8.96
CA PHE A 91 4.12 -6.92 -7.99
C PHE A 91 3.47 -6.27 -6.76
N PHE A 92 2.60 -5.28 -6.96
CA PHE A 92 1.90 -4.66 -5.83
C PHE A 92 0.97 -5.64 -5.12
N GLY A 93 0.26 -6.50 -5.86
CA GLY A 93 -0.58 -7.56 -5.29
C GLY A 93 0.21 -8.47 -4.33
N ILE A 94 1.42 -8.89 -4.72
CA ILE A 94 2.32 -9.67 -3.87
C ILE A 94 2.73 -8.89 -2.62
N LEU A 95 3.07 -7.60 -2.75
CA LEU A 95 3.43 -6.78 -1.59
C LEU A 95 2.27 -6.58 -0.62
N PHE A 96 1.05 -6.36 -1.13
CA PHE A 96 -0.16 -6.27 -0.32
C PHE A 96 -0.42 -7.58 0.43
N LEU A 97 -0.41 -8.72 -0.28
CA LEU A 97 -0.58 -10.03 0.33
C LEU A 97 0.47 -10.31 1.40
N TYR A 98 1.73 -9.97 1.13
CA TYR A 98 2.83 -10.13 2.09
C TYR A 98 2.60 -9.31 3.39
N GLY A 99 2.13 -8.08 3.25
CA GLY A 99 1.75 -7.22 4.38
C GLY A 99 0.53 -7.72 5.15
N ILE A 100 -0.51 -8.17 4.44
CA ILE A 100 -1.74 -8.74 5.02
C ILE A 100 -1.44 -10.03 5.78
N ILE A 101 -0.66 -10.94 5.19
CA ILE A 101 -0.25 -12.19 5.85
C ILE A 101 0.55 -11.87 7.11
N GLY A 102 1.45 -10.88 7.05
CA GLY A 102 2.14 -10.38 8.24
C GLY A 102 1.16 -9.92 9.32
N ALA A 103 0.24 -9.03 8.96
CA ALA A 103 -0.77 -8.50 9.89
C ALA A 103 -1.63 -9.61 10.51
N ALA A 104 -2.12 -10.54 9.69
CA ALA A 104 -2.97 -11.65 10.13
C ALA A 104 -2.25 -12.66 11.01
N THR A 105 -0.92 -12.82 10.82
CA THR A 105 -0.09 -13.75 11.62
C THR A 105 0.63 -13.07 12.78
N GLY A 106 0.32 -11.80 13.07
CA GLY A 106 0.91 -11.06 14.18
C GLY A 106 2.37 -10.66 13.96
N LYS A 107 2.83 -10.58 12.69
CA LYS A 107 4.21 -10.29 12.32
C LYS A 107 4.33 -8.95 11.59
N LYS A 108 5.31 -8.15 12.01
CA LYS A 108 5.70 -6.89 11.35
C LYS A 108 6.55 -7.16 10.09
N ASN A 109 5.98 -7.90 9.15
CA ASN A 109 6.62 -8.21 7.88
C ASN A 109 6.80 -6.92 7.08
N ILE A 110 8.05 -6.46 6.93
CA ILE A 110 8.35 -5.27 6.15
C ILE A 110 8.32 -5.60 4.66
N ALA A 111 7.50 -4.88 3.90
CA ALA A 111 7.42 -5.04 2.46
C ALA A 111 8.82 -4.83 1.85
N PRO A 112 9.35 -5.79 1.07
CA PRO A 112 10.69 -5.69 0.53
C PRO A 112 10.84 -4.46 -0.37
N ILE A 113 12.08 -3.97 -0.47
CA ILE A 113 12.50 -2.83 -1.31
C ILE A 113 11.95 -1.47 -0.83
N ILE A 114 10.63 -1.33 -0.68
CA ILE A 114 9.94 -0.05 -0.44
C ILE A 114 9.38 0.12 0.98
N GLY A 115 9.19 -0.97 1.74
CA GLY A 115 8.68 -0.92 3.11
C GLY A 115 9.50 -0.04 4.07
N PRO A 116 10.85 -0.07 4.06
CA PRO A 116 11.67 0.80 4.89
C PRO A 116 11.43 2.29 4.62
N LEU A 117 11.19 2.65 3.36
CA LEU A 117 10.85 4.02 2.97
C LEU A 117 9.53 4.45 3.63
N PHE A 118 8.50 3.60 3.62
CA PHE A 118 7.20 3.92 4.23
C PHE A 118 7.31 4.09 5.75
N GLN A 119 8.06 3.22 6.43
CA GLN A 119 8.27 3.35 7.88
C GLN A 119 8.98 4.67 8.23
N LYS A 120 9.89 5.14 7.37
CA LYS A 120 10.58 6.43 7.54
C LYS A 120 9.67 7.63 7.22
N LEU A 121 9.03 7.64 6.05
CA LEU A 121 8.17 8.74 5.60
C LEU A 121 6.99 8.98 6.54
N PHE A 122 6.39 7.90 7.04
CA PHE A 122 5.18 7.98 7.86
C PHE A 122 5.44 7.79 9.35
N LYS A 123 6.69 7.98 9.82
CA LYS A 123 7.10 7.68 11.21
C LYS A 123 6.18 8.29 12.29
N GLY A 124 5.55 9.44 12.02
CA GLY A 124 4.62 10.12 12.92
C GLY A 124 3.16 9.63 12.88
N LEU A 125 2.78 8.77 11.92
CA LEU A 125 1.40 8.33 11.74
C LEU A 125 1.06 7.14 12.64
N GLY A 126 -0.14 7.21 13.22
CA GLY A 126 -0.72 6.14 14.05
C GLY A 126 -0.05 5.98 15.42
N ASN A 127 0.73 6.96 15.89
CA ASN A 127 1.30 6.97 17.24
C ASN A 127 0.45 7.80 18.22
#